data_AF-A0A6J8A7B2-F1
#
_entry.id   AF-A0A6J8A7B2-F1
#
_cell.length_a   1.000
_cell.length_b   1.000
_cell.length_c   1.000
_cell.angle_alpha   90.00
_cell.angle_beta   90.00
_cell.angle_gamma   90.00
#
_symmetry.space_group_name_H-M   'P 1'
#
loop_
_entity.id
_entity.type
_entity.pdbx_description
1 polymer ?
#
loop_
_entity_poly.entity_id
_entity_poly.type
_entity_poly.pdbx_seq_one_letter_code
_entity_poly.pdbx_strand_id
1 'polypeptide(L)'
;MPGNLLKDNINIKDVGLGPNPISQIDDEFFHSGKEMKALVLGSTRVGDSIWNYLYDLKTVHELQLGKCSLTYINITVMDRFGRLQHLDLSRNNLSKLLNWTFINQVNLTAQLENMLCEFEDPCVGICDCCQSLSCNCKMAYPTNCTCLMAFNHQNGIVDCSNKDINNVTENIPTIAETFYLDGNDLVYSRSAIFSGLYQLKTLYLIS
;
A
#
# COMPACT_ATOMS: atom_id res chain seq x y z
N MET A 1 9.23 2.46 -27.79
CA MET A 1 8.82 3.86 -28.03
C MET A 1 10.07 4.63 -28.40
N PRO A 2 10.10 5.39 -29.49
CA PRO A 2 11.30 6.11 -29.93
C PRO A 2 11.77 7.16 -28.92
N GLY A 3 13.08 7.26 -28.73
CA GLY A 3 13.68 8.18 -27.75
C GLY A 3 13.49 9.65 -28.09
N ASN A 4 13.55 9.99 -29.36
CA ASN A 4 13.43 11.37 -29.85
C ASN A 4 11.99 11.92 -29.83
N LEU A 5 10.99 11.15 -29.39
CA LEU A 5 9.58 11.54 -29.46
C LEU A 5 9.30 12.85 -28.71
N LEU A 6 10.01 13.12 -27.61
CA LEU A 6 9.83 14.32 -26.78
C LEU A 6 10.94 15.35 -26.95
N LYS A 7 11.90 15.12 -27.85
CA LYS A 7 13.16 15.87 -27.94
C LYS A 7 12.96 17.38 -28.11
N ASP A 8 12.01 17.75 -28.95
CA ASP A 8 11.70 19.17 -29.26
C ASP A 8 10.52 19.70 -28.44
N ASN A 9 9.87 18.86 -27.64
CA ASN A 9 8.62 19.17 -26.94
C ASN A 9 8.84 19.45 -25.45
N ILE A 10 9.70 20.43 -25.15
CA ILE A 10 10.14 20.78 -23.79
C ILE A 10 9.01 21.15 -22.80
N ASN A 11 7.82 21.47 -23.32
CA ASN A 11 6.67 21.89 -22.53
C ASN A 11 5.74 20.74 -22.15
N ILE A 12 5.90 19.54 -22.73
CA ILE A 12 5.02 18.41 -22.39
C ILE A 12 5.23 18.03 -20.93
N LYS A 13 4.13 17.94 -20.19
CA LYS A 13 4.09 17.54 -18.77
C LYS A 13 3.31 16.26 -18.54
N ASP A 14 2.38 15.93 -19.42
CA ASP A 14 1.49 14.80 -19.23
C ASP A 14 1.61 13.89 -20.45
N VAL A 15 2.01 12.65 -20.23
CA VAL A 15 2.27 11.68 -21.29
C VAL A 15 1.45 10.42 -21.03
N GLY A 16 0.50 10.15 -21.93
CA GLY A 16 -0.25 8.90 -21.95
C GLY A 16 0.14 8.04 -23.14
N LEU A 17 0.64 6.83 -22.86
CA LEU A 17 1.02 5.84 -23.88
C LEU A 17 0.21 4.55 -23.77
N GLY A 18 -0.61 4.37 -22.73
CA GLY A 18 -1.53 3.24 -22.59
C GLY A 18 -2.93 3.54 -23.16
N PRO A 19 -3.71 2.52 -23.60
CA PRO A 19 -3.40 1.09 -23.70
C PRO A 19 -2.75 0.73 -25.05
N ASN A 20 -1.46 0.39 -25.07
CA ASN A 20 -0.73 -0.03 -26.28
C ASN A 20 0.21 -1.21 -25.98
N PRO A 21 0.58 -2.05 -26.98
CA PRO A 21 1.47 -3.20 -26.80
C PRO A 21 2.94 -2.81 -26.66
N ILE A 22 3.24 -1.73 -25.93
CA ILE A 22 4.59 -1.22 -25.70
C ILE A 22 5.29 -2.13 -24.70
N SER A 23 6.38 -2.77 -25.11
CA SER A 23 7.25 -3.56 -24.24
C SER A 23 8.57 -2.89 -23.92
N GLN A 24 8.99 -1.91 -24.72
CA GLN A 24 10.23 -1.17 -24.55
C GLN A 24 10.00 0.32 -24.81
N ILE A 25 10.63 1.15 -23.99
CA ILE A 25 10.72 2.60 -24.16
C ILE A 25 12.21 2.94 -24.11
N ASP A 26 12.65 3.69 -25.11
CA ASP A 26 14.03 4.15 -25.22
C ASP A 26 14.37 5.12 -24.07
N ASP A 27 15.62 5.10 -23.59
CA ASP A 27 16.06 5.92 -22.47
C ASP A 27 16.10 7.42 -22.79
N GLU A 28 16.37 7.80 -24.05
CA GLU A 28 16.34 9.20 -24.49
C GLU A 28 14.94 9.81 -24.32
N PHE A 29 13.88 8.99 -24.34
CA PHE A 29 12.51 9.44 -24.09
C PHE A 29 12.37 10.03 -22.67
N PHE A 30 12.88 9.31 -21.67
CA PHE A 30 12.81 9.74 -20.27
C PHE A 30 13.81 10.85 -19.97
N HIS A 31 14.97 10.85 -20.63
CA HIS A 31 15.94 11.94 -20.54
C HIS A 31 15.34 13.27 -21.03
N SER A 32 14.65 13.23 -22.18
CA SER A 32 13.96 14.39 -22.76
C SER A 32 12.75 14.81 -21.93
N GLY A 33 12.02 13.82 -21.38
CA GLY A 33 10.80 14.02 -20.60
C GLY A 33 11.01 14.24 -19.09
N LYS A 34 12.22 14.55 -18.61
CA LYS A 34 12.55 14.60 -17.16
C LYS A 34 11.68 15.54 -16.30
N GLU A 35 11.07 16.53 -16.93
CA GLU A 35 10.24 17.56 -16.28
C GLU A 35 8.74 17.22 -16.31
N MET A 36 8.37 15.98 -16.65
CA MET A 36 6.98 15.53 -16.73
C MET A 36 6.32 15.37 -15.35
N LYS A 37 5.04 15.71 -15.30
CA LYS A 37 4.19 15.62 -14.10
C LYS A 37 3.33 14.37 -14.09
N ALA A 38 2.86 13.90 -15.25
CA ALA A 38 2.04 12.70 -15.33
C ALA A 38 2.58 11.72 -16.38
N LEU A 39 2.69 10.45 -15.99
CA LEU A 39 3.08 9.36 -16.86
C LEU A 39 2.06 8.22 -16.77
N VAL A 40 1.36 7.96 -17.86
CA VAL A 40 0.32 6.95 -17.97
C VAL A 40 0.74 5.86 -18.94
N LEU A 41 1.14 4.70 -18.40
CA LEU A 41 1.54 3.51 -19.15
C LEU A 41 0.59 2.33 -18.91
N GLY A 42 -0.58 2.57 -18.34
CA GLY A 42 -1.53 1.51 -18.00
C GLY A 42 -1.85 0.60 -19.18
N SER A 43 -1.98 -0.71 -18.93
CA SER A 43 -2.23 -1.74 -19.95
C SER A 43 -1.16 -1.81 -21.06
N THR A 44 0.10 -1.54 -20.71
CA THR A 44 1.27 -1.83 -21.57
C THR A 44 1.98 -3.11 -21.12
N ARG A 45 3.12 -3.44 -21.74
CA ARG A 45 3.94 -4.63 -21.45
C ARG A 45 5.36 -4.29 -21.03
N VAL A 46 5.56 -3.11 -20.43
CA VAL A 46 6.89 -2.60 -20.05
C VAL A 46 7.58 -3.43 -18.98
N GLY A 47 6.81 -4.09 -18.10
CA GLY A 47 7.33 -4.94 -17.03
C GLY A 47 8.29 -4.20 -16.09
N ASP A 48 9.08 -4.96 -15.34
CA ASP A 48 9.97 -4.42 -14.29
C ASP A 48 11.12 -3.54 -14.83
N SER A 49 11.43 -3.65 -16.12
CA SER A 49 12.47 -2.81 -16.75
C SER A 49 12.18 -1.31 -16.63
N ILE A 50 10.90 -0.94 -16.45
CA ILE A 50 10.48 0.45 -16.32
C ILE A 50 11.20 1.19 -15.19
N TRP A 51 11.53 0.48 -14.09
CA TRP A 51 12.18 1.06 -12.93
C TRP A 51 13.55 1.66 -13.24
N ASN A 52 14.26 1.16 -14.26
CA ASN A 52 15.58 1.65 -14.66
C ASN A 52 15.54 3.09 -15.19
N TYR A 53 14.39 3.55 -15.67
CA TYR A 53 14.25 4.84 -16.34
C TYR A 53 13.54 5.90 -15.48
N LEU A 54 12.81 5.46 -14.46
CA LEU A 54 11.97 6.31 -13.64
C LEU A 54 12.73 7.10 -12.56
N TYR A 55 13.99 6.73 -12.27
CA TYR A 55 14.77 7.28 -11.15
C TYR A 55 14.91 8.81 -11.15
N ASP A 56 15.05 9.42 -12.32
CA ASP A 56 15.28 10.86 -12.45
C ASP A 56 14.01 11.70 -12.64
N LEU A 57 12.83 11.07 -12.72
CA LEU A 57 11.55 11.76 -12.93
C LEU A 57 10.97 12.35 -11.62
N LYS A 58 11.75 13.17 -10.92
CA LYS A 58 11.44 13.71 -9.58
C LYS A 58 10.25 14.67 -9.55
N THR A 59 9.78 15.09 -10.71
CA THR A 59 8.69 16.06 -10.88
C THR A 59 7.31 15.41 -11.01
N VAL A 60 7.25 14.08 -11.06
CA VAL A 60 6.02 13.30 -11.26
C VAL A 60 5.08 13.43 -10.05
N HIS A 61 3.83 13.76 -10.33
CA HIS A 61 2.69 13.77 -9.41
C HIS A 61 1.75 12.60 -9.68
N GLU A 62 1.69 12.12 -10.92
CA GLU A 62 0.82 11.01 -11.32
C GLU A 62 1.61 9.93 -12.08
N LEU A 63 1.53 8.71 -11.56
CA LEU A 63 2.16 7.54 -12.18
C LEU A 63 1.14 6.41 -12.29
N GLN A 64 0.76 6.06 -13.52
CA GLN A 64 -0.14 4.94 -13.77
C GLN A 64 0.60 3.81 -14.48
N LEU A 65 0.81 2.72 -13.75
CA LEU A 65 1.45 1.48 -14.21
C LEU A 65 0.53 0.27 -14.01
N GLY A 66 -0.79 0.49 -13.98
CA GLY A 66 -1.77 -0.57 -13.85
C GLY A 66 -1.69 -1.56 -15.02
N LYS A 67 -1.76 -2.87 -14.74
CA LYS A 67 -1.71 -3.94 -15.76
C LYS A 67 -0.46 -3.86 -16.66
N CYS A 68 0.72 -3.64 -16.07
CA CYS A 68 2.00 -3.56 -16.78
C CYS A 68 2.89 -4.81 -16.62
N SER A 69 2.39 -5.86 -15.96
CA SER A 69 3.13 -7.10 -15.63
C SER A 69 4.30 -6.87 -14.67
N LEU A 70 4.17 -5.92 -13.74
CA LEU A 70 5.17 -5.67 -12.69
C LEU A 70 5.16 -6.80 -11.65
N THR A 71 6.33 -7.19 -11.16
CA THR A 71 6.49 -8.23 -10.13
C THR A 71 6.98 -7.69 -8.80
N TYR A 72 7.63 -6.52 -8.81
CA TYR A 72 8.09 -5.81 -7.60
C TYR A 72 7.97 -4.29 -7.75
N ILE A 73 8.05 -3.59 -6.62
CA ILE A 73 8.21 -2.14 -6.56
C ILE A 73 9.67 -1.83 -6.25
N ASN A 74 10.31 -0.99 -7.07
CA ASN A 74 11.65 -0.51 -6.79
C ASN A 74 11.61 0.60 -5.73
N ILE A 75 11.99 0.27 -4.49
CA ILE A 75 11.98 1.21 -3.36
C ILE A 75 12.88 2.43 -3.60
N THR A 76 14.03 2.25 -4.25
CA THR A 76 14.99 3.33 -4.52
C THR A 76 14.45 4.33 -5.53
N VAL A 77 13.61 3.88 -6.47
CA VAL A 77 12.89 4.76 -7.39
C VAL A 77 11.72 5.44 -6.69
N MET A 78 10.93 4.67 -5.93
CA MET A 78 9.78 5.20 -5.22
C MET A 78 10.20 6.31 -4.24
N ASP A 79 11.33 6.16 -3.55
CA ASP A 79 11.93 7.17 -2.68
C ASP A 79 12.11 8.55 -3.35
N ARG A 80 12.30 8.59 -4.67
CA ARG A 80 12.48 9.84 -5.44
C ARG A 80 11.18 10.58 -5.69
N PHE A 81 10.04 9.89 -5.57
CA PHE A 81 8.73 10.42 -5.90
C PHE A 81 8.04 11.10 -4.71
N GLY A 82 8.72 12.06 -4.08
CA GLY A 82 8.16 12.81 -2.94
C GLY A 82 6.99 13.74 -3.29
N ARG A 83 6.76 13.99 -4.59
CA ARG A 83 5.64 14.80 -5.11
C ARG A 83 4.45 13.96 -5.58
N LEU A 84 4.54 12.64 -5.49
CA LEU A 84 3.51 11.74 -5.97
C LEU A 84 2.21 11.97 -5.22
N GLN A 85 1.13 12.16 -5.99
CA GLN A 85 -0.23 12.35 -5.52
C GLN A 85 -1.11 11.19 -5.94
N HIS A 86 -0.89 10.65 -7.15
CA HIS A 86 -1.67 9.56 -7.72
C HIS A 86 -0.75 8.44 -8.20
N LEU A 87 -1.00 7.23 -7.72
CA LEU A 87 -0.26 6.03 -8.07
C LEU A 87 -1.23 4.90 -8.37
N ASP A 88 -1.17 4.35 -9.58
CA ASP A 88 -1.88 3.13 -9.93
C ASP A 88 -0.88 2.01 -10.23
N LEU A 89 -0.89 0.98 -9.37
CA LEU A 89 -0.14 -0.26 -9.54
C LEU A 89 -1.07 -1.48 -9.67
N SER A 90 -2.38 -1.24 -9.87
CA SER A 90 -3.40 -2.27 -9.89
C SER A 90 -3.16 -3.30 -10.99
N ARG A 91 -3.70 -4.51 -10.80
CA ARG A 91 -3.67 -5.58 -11.82
C ARG A 91 -2.26 -5.94 -12.31
N ASN A 92 -1.26 -5.79 -11.45
CA ASN A 92 0.08 -6.33 -11.64
C ASN A 92 0.24 -7.66 -10.86
N ASN A 93 1.42 -8.26 -10.94
CA ASN A 93 1.76 -9.51 -10.25
C ASN A 93 2.69 -9.25 -9.06
N LEU A 94 2.39 -8.20 -8.29
CA LEU A 94 3.20 -7.79 -7.15
C LEU A 94 3.04 -8.83 -6.03
N SER A 95 4.14 -9.44 -5.62
CA SER A 95 4.13 -10.50 -4.59
C SER A 95 4.41 -10.01 -3.18
N LYS A 96 5.05 -8.84 -3.04
CA LYS A 96 5.49 -8.29 -1.75
C LYS A 96 5.45 -6.77 -1.78
N LEU A 97 4.99 -6.19 -0.67
CA LEU A 97 5.06 -4.76 -0.42
C LEU A 97 5.68 -4.52 0.96
N LEU A 98 6.75 -3.73 1.01
CA LEU A 98 7.44 -3.43 2.26
C LEU A 98 6.75 -2.25 2.95
N ASN A 99 6.69 -2.27 4.29
CA ASN A 99 6.01 -1.23 5.08
C ASN A 99 6.55 0.20 4.82
N TRP A 100 7.77 0.33 4.29
CA TRP A 100 8.39 1.61 3.98
C TRP A 100 8.44 1.95 2.50
N THR A 101 7.85 1.14 1.63
CA THR A 101 7.88 1.41 0.18
C THR A 101 7.35 2.79 -0.16
N PHE A 102 6.42 3.33 0.63
CA PHE A 102 5.79 4.64 0.41
C PHE A 102 6.13 5.72 1.43
N ILE A 103 7.20 5.54 2.23
CA ILE A 103 7.49 6.41 3.37
C ILE A 103 7.66 7.89 3.00
N ASN A 104 8.14 8.18 1.78
CA ASN A 104 8.39 9.54 1.30
C ASN A 104 7.28 10.10 0.41
N GLN A 105 6.22 9.35 0.14
CA GLN A 105 5.07 9.78 -0.67
C GLN A 105 4.01 10.49 0.18
N VAL A 106 4.41 11.55 0.89
CA VAL A 106 3.56 12.25 1.88
C VAL A 106 2.26 12.84 1.31
N ASN A 107 2.21 13.07 0.00
CA ASN A 107 1.05 13.65 -0.69
C ASN A 107 0.18 12.62 -1.42
N LEU A 108 0.47 11.32 -1.27
CA LEU A 108 -0.29 10.27 -1.95
C LEU A 108 -1.72 10.28 -1.42
N THR A 109 -2.67 10.66 -2.27
CA THR A 109 -4.09 10.62 -1.90
C THR A 109 -4.55 9.18 -1.94
N ALA A 110 -5.14 8.73 -0.83
CA ALA A 110 -5.50 7.33 -0.61
C ALA A 110 -6.51 6.82 -1.66
N GLN A 111 -6.01 6.20 -2.73
CA GLN A 111 -6.64 5.05 -3.38
C GLN A 111 -6.01 3.74 -2.84
N LEU A 112 -5.64 3.75 -1.56
CA LEU A 112 -5.11 2.60 -0.83
C LEU A 112 -6.20 1.61 -0.39
N GLU A 113 -7.48 1.92 -0.64
CA GLU A 113 -8.62 1.03 -0.34
C GLU A 113 -8.48 -0.35 -1.01
N ASN A 114 -7.70 -0.43 -2.08
CA ASN A 114 -7.42 -1.67 -2.82
C ASN A 114 -6.06 -2.31 -2.48
N MET A 115 -5.40 -1.84 -1.40
CA MET A 115 -4.11 -2.36 -0.95
C MET A 115 -4.18 -2.67 0.55
N LEU A 116 -5.09 -3.56 0.95
CA LEU A 116 -5.11 -4.14 2.29
C LEU A 116 -4.13 -5.33 2.29
N CYS A 117 -3.14 -5.31 3.18
CA CYS A 117 -2.24 -6.45 3.40
C CYS A 117 -2.77 -7.34 4.52
N GLU A 118 -2.70 -8.65 4.33
CA GLU A 118 -2.77 -9.64 5.40
C GLU A 118 -1.50 -9.52 6.27
N PHE A 119 -1.64 -9.50 7.60
CA PHE A 119 -0.49 -9.41 8.50
C PHE A 119 0.30 -10.73 8.46
N GLU A 120 1.36 -10.80 7.64
CA GLU A 120 2.39 -11.83 7.80
C GLU A 120 3.61 -11.22 8.51
N ASP A 121 3.78 -11.62 9.77
CA ASP A 121 4.87 -11.36 10.74
C ASP A 121 5.26 -9.90 11.04
N PRO A 122 5.09 -9.43 12.30
CA PRO A 122 5.31 -8.03 12.66
C PRO A 122 6.79 -7.73 12.90
N CYS A 123 7.16 -6.51 12.49
CA CYS A 123 8.37 -5.73 12.84
C CYS A 123 9.58 -5.90 11.92
N VAL A 124 9.63 -5.06 10.88
CA VAL A 124 10.86 -4.30 10.56
C VAL A 124 10.47 -2.84 10.34
N GLY A 125 10.49 -2.08 11.44
CA GLY A 125 11.15 -0.78 11.39
C GLY A 125 10.39 0.53 11.61
N ILE A 126 9.32 0.58 12.40
CA ILE A 126 9.00 1.85 13.11
C ILE A 126 8.57 1.52 14.54
N CYS A 127 9.49 0.93 15.32
CA CYS A 127 9.36 0.99 16.78
C CYS A 127 10.49 1.89 17.29
N ASP A 128 10.14 3.05 17.85
CA ASP A 128 11.03 3.92 18.66
C ASP A 128 11.27 3.28 20.05
N CYS A 129 11.61 1.99 20.06
CA CYS A 129 11.63 1.15 21.26
C CYS A 129 13.02 0.93 21.86
N CYS A 130 13.92 1.90 21.71
CA CYS A 130 15.30 1.73 22.19
C CYS A 130 15.59 2.31 23.58
N GLN A 131 14.71 3.08 24.25
CA GLN A 131 15.11 3.74 25.53
C GLN A 131 14.03 3.95 26.61
N SER A 132 12.86 3.29 26.59
CA SER A 132 11.88 3.45 27.68
C SER A 132 11.15 2.15 28.01
N LEU A 133 10.88 1.93 29.30
CA LEU A 133 10.32 0.74 29.94
C LEU A 133 8.85 0.41 29.56
N SER A 134 8.35 0.91 28.43
CA SER A 134 6.96 0.75 27.98
C SER A 134 6.90 0.44 26.48
N CYS A 135 7.56 -0.63 26.05
CA CYS A 135 7.48 -1.13 24.68
C CYS A 135 6.32 -2.12 24.53
N ASN A 136 5.18 -1.64 24.05
CA ASN A 136 4.05 -2.48 23.65
C ASN A 136 4.20 -3.00 22.20
N CYS A 137 5.41 -3.28 21.70
CA CYS A 137 5.61 -3.90 20.38
C CYS A 137 5.36 -5.43 20.39
N LYS A 138 4.50 -5.92 21.31
CA LYS A 138 3.97 -7.30 21.28
C LYS A 138 2.49 -7.22 20.93
N MET A 139 2.21 -6.96 19.65
CA MET A 139 0.87 -7.19 19.11
C MET A 139 0.70 -8.71 19.06
N ALA A 140 0.02 -9.25 20.06
CA ALA A 140 -0.53 -10.59 19.94
C ALA A 140 -1.83 -10.48 19.14
N TYR A 141 -2.19 -11.54 18.41
CA TYR A 141 -3.29 -11.54 17.45
C TYR A 141 -4.30 -12.63 17.81
N PRO A 142 -5.60 -12.40 17.53
CA PRO A 142 -6.59 -13.46 17.67
C PRO A 142 -6.33 -14.53 16.61
N THR A 143 -6.21 -15.79 17.05
CA THR A 143 -6.06 -16.94 16.17
C THR A 143 -7.30 -17.11 15.29
N ASN A 144 -7.10 -17.48 14.02
CA ASN A 144 -8.13 -17.72 13.00
C ASN A 144 -8.91 -16.48 12.53
N CYS A 145 -8.44 -15.28 12.86
CA CYS A 145 -8.99 -14.03 12.33
C CYS A 145 -8.07 -13.43 11.26
N THR A 146 -8.68 -12.77 10.29
CA THR A 146 -7.96 -11.97 9.30
C THR A 146 -7.77 -10.57 9.87
N CYS A 147 -6.54 -10.11 9.98
CA CYS A 147 -6.26 -8.72 10.35
C CYS A 147 -5.82 -7.99 9.07
N LEU A 148 -6.27 -6.76 8.87
CA LEU A 148 -5.89 -5.89 7.75
C LEU A 148 -5.57 -4.49 8.26
N MET A 149 -4.69 -3.76 7.59
CA MET A 149 -4.47 -2.34 7.88
C MET A 149 -4.12 -1.56 6.61
N ALA A 150 -4.44 -0.27 6.60
CA ALA A 150 -3.88 0.63 5.60
C ALA A 150 -2.42 0.95 5.93
N PHE A 151 -1.61 1.21 4.90
CA PHE A 151 -0.17 1.48 5.00
C PHE A 151 0.20 2.69 5.85
N ASN A 152 -0.71 3.65 6.01
CA ASN A 152 -0.52 4.81 6.87
C ASN A 152 -0.85 4.51 8.34
N HIS A 153 -0.98 3.24 8.72
CA HIS A 153 -1.40 2.78 10.05
C HIS A 153 -2.77 3.29 10.49
N GLN A 154 -3.63 3.63 9.53
CA GLN A 154 -5.04 3.95 9.78
C GLN A 154 -5.92 2.77 9.34
N ASN A 155 -7.18 2.78 9.76
CA ASN A 155 -8.19 1.81 9.34
C ASN A 155 -7.77 0.35 9.64
N GLY A 156 -7.31 0.09 10.88
CA GLY A 156 -7.05 -1.28 11.33
C GLY A 156 -8.36 -2.09 11.35
N ILE A 157 -8.42 -3.19 10.59
CA ILE A 157 -9.56 -4.09 10.54
C ILE A 157 -9.16 -5.43 11.17
N VAL A 158 -9.98 -5.92 12.09
CA VAL A 158 -9.91 -7.29 12.59
C VAL A 158 -11.20 -7.97 12.15
N ASP A 159 -11.09 -8.97 11.28
CA ASP A 159 -12.20 -9.76 10.77
C ASP A 159 -12.12 -11.19 11.33
N CYS A 160 -13.03 -11.45 12.27
CA CYS A 160 -13.21 -12.74 12.91
C CYS A 160 -14.58 -13.36 12.54
N SER A 161 -15.22 -12.93 11.46
CA SER A 161 -16.60 -13.35 11.16
C SER A 161 -16.70 -14.80 10.70
N ASN A 162 -17.75 -15.49 11.14
CA ASN A 162 -18.03 -16.90 10.79
C ASN A 162 -16.85 -17.85 11.05
N LYS A 163 -16.19 -17.70 12.21
CA LYS A 163 -15.02 -18.51 12.59
C LYS A 163 -15.32 -19.50 13.71
N ASP A 164 -16.60 -19.76 13.99
CA ASP A 164 -17.10 -20.61 15.08
C ASP A 164 -16.49 -20.20 16.45
N ILE A 165 -16.26 -18.90 16.64
CA ILE A 165 -15.67 -18.37 17.87
C ILE A 165 -16.74 -18.39 18.96
N ASN A 166 -16.43 -19.05 20.06
CA ASN A 166 -17.30 -19.09 21.25
C ASN A 166 -16.84 -18.13 22.36
N ASN A 167 -15.60 -17.64 22.28
CA ASN A 167 -15.02 -16.67 23.19
C ASN A 167 -13.95 -15.85 22.47
N VAL A 168 -14.04 -14.53 22.54
CA VAL A 168 -12.99 -13.64 22.03
C VAL A 168 -11.84 -13.66 23.05
N THR A 169 -10.92 -14.61 22.88
CA THR A 169 -9.74 -14.70 23.75
C THR A 169 -8.77 -13.57 23.44
N GLU A 170 -8.14 -13.09 24.50
CA GLU A 170 -7.25 -11.94 24.60
C GLU A 170 -6.29 -11.78 23.41
N ASN A 171 -5.77 -10.56 23.25
CA ASN A 171 -4.87 -10.10 22.20
C ASN A 171 -5.54 -9.52 20.93
N ILE A 172 -6.49 -8.61 21.13
CA ILE A 172 -6.98 -7.76 20.03
C ILE A 172 -5.99 -6.58 19.88
N PRO A 173 -5.50 -6.29 18.67
CA PRO A 173 -4.57 -5.18 18.47
C PRO A 173 -5.21 -3.84 18.85
N THR A 174 -4.52 -3.02 19.65
CA THR A 174 -5.04 -1.71 20.10
C THR A 174 -5.24 -0.70 18.97
N ILE A 175 -4.66 -0.97 17.80
CA ILE A 175 -4.84 -0.22 16.55
C ILE A 175 -6.13 -0.60 15.80
N ALA A 176 -6.88 -1.60 16.25
CA ALA A 176 -8.13 -1.99 15.61
C ALA A 176 -9.12 -0.82 15.62
N GLU A 177 -9.56 -0.39 14.45
CA GLU A 177 -10.60 0.61 14.24
C GLU A 177 -11.94 -0.03 13.90
N THR A 178 -11.93 -1.11 13.13
CA THR A 178 -13.12 -1.90 12.78
C THR A 178 -12.93 -3.34 13.21
N PHE A 179 -13.92 -3.91 13.89
CA PHE A 179 -13.88 -5.28 14.37
C PHE A 179 -15.15 -6.02 13.96
N TYR A 180 -15.00 -7.05 13.13
CA TYR A 180 -16.07 -7.97 12.73
C TYR A 180 -16.01 -9.24 13.58
N LEU A 181 -17.12 -9.53 14.26
CA LEU A 181 -17.33 -10.70 15.11
C LEU A 181 -18.68 -11.37 14.82
N ASP A 182 -19.41 -10.94 13.80
CA ASP A 182 -20.70 -11.48 13.39
C ASP A 182 -20.60 -12.94 12.89
N GLY A 183 -21.72 -13.67 12.99
CA GLY A 183 -21.76 -15.09 12.61
C GLY A 183 -21.03 -16.04 13.57
N ASN A 184 -20.77 -15.63 14.81
CA ASN A 184 -20.14 -16.44 15.85
C ASN A 184 -21.10 -16.69 17.03
N ASP A 185 -20.88 -17.78 17.78
CA ASP A 185 -21.72 -18.18 18.93
C ASP A 185 -21.09 -17.69 20.25
N LEU A 186 -20.94 -16.37 20.36
CA LEU A 186 -20.16 -15.72 21.42
C LEU A 186 -20.83 -15.84 22.78
N VAL A 187 -20.16 -16.51 23.72
CA VAL A 187 -20.54 -16.53 25.12
C VAL A 187 -19.89 -15.32 25.82
N TYR A 188 -20.66 -14.24 26.00
CA TYR A 188 -20.21 -13.02 26.67
C TYR A 188 -19.90 -13.25 28.15
N SER A 189 -18.70 -13.76 28.46
CA SER A 189 -18.31 -14.08 29.84
C SER A 189 -17.50 -12.98 30.52
N ARG A 190 -17.00 -11.96 29.80
CA ARG A 190 -16.26 -10.81 30.38
C ARG A 190 -16.49 -9.51 29.62
N SER A 191 -16.85 -8.44 30.35
CA SER A 191 -16.96 -7.07 29.84
C SER A 191 -15.62 -6.41 29.47
N ALA A 192 -14.50 -7.03 29.80
CA ALA A 192 -13.16 -6.44 29.67
C ALA A 192 -12.48 -6.66 28.30
N ILE A 193 -13.08 -7.42 27.38
CA ILE A 193 -12.42 -7.82 26.12
C ILE A 193 -12.12 -6.66 25.16
N PHE A 194 -12.90 -5.57 25.21
CA PHE A 194 -12.65 -4.36 24.41
C PHE A 194 -11.87 -3.28 25.18
N SER A 195 -11.46 -3.57 26.43
CA SER A 195 -10.69 -2.64 27.23
C SER A 195 -9.33 -2.40 26.59
N GLY A 196 -8.96 -1.12 26.40
CA GLY A 196 -7.71 -0.73 25.76
C GLY A 196 -7.76 -0.60 24.24
N LEU A 197 -8.90 -0.90 23.58
CA LEU A 197 -9.10 -0.67 22.15
C LEU A 197 -9.50 0.79 21.87
N TYR A 198 -8.63 1.73 22.22
CA TYR A 198 -8.93 3.17 22.14
C TYR A 198 -9.19 3.69 20.72
N GLN A 199 -8.77 2.95 19.70
CA GLN A 199 -8.98 3.31 18.29
C GLN A 199 -10.25 2.70 17.70
N LEU A 200 -10.96 1.82 18.43
CA LEU A 200 -12.13 1.11 17.92
C LEU A 200 -13.28 2.09 17.66
N LYS A 201 -13.69 2.18 16.39
CA LYS A 201 -14.79 3.04 15.91
C LYS A 201 -16.03 2.23 15.55
N THR A 202 -15.82 1.02 15.02
CA THR A 202 -16.89 0.18 14.46
C THR A 202 -16.77 -1.25 14.97
N LEU A 203 -17.88 -1.83 15.44
CA LEU A 203 -17.94 -3.18 15.98
C LEU A 203 -19.20 -3.89 15.47
N TYR A 204 -19.04 -5.08 14.90
CA TYR A 204 -20.14 -5.95 14.43
C TYR A 204 -20.16 -7.22 15.29
N LEU A 205 -21.27 -7.51 15.99
CA LEU A 205 -21.34 -8.62 16.97
C LEU A 205 -22.35 -9.71 16.62
N ILE A 206 -23.38 -9.42 15.82
CA ILE A 206 -24.53 -10.28 15.57
C ILE A 206 -25.05 -9.97 14.16
N SER A 207 -25.43 -11.00 13.39
CA SER A 207 -26.30 -10.85 12.22
C SER A 207 -27.72 -11.31 12.56
#